data_AF-A0A0D2LGS0-F1
#
_entry.id   AF-A0A0D2LGS0-F1
#
_cell.length_a   1.000
_cell.length_b   1.000
_cell.length_c   1.000
_cell.angle_alpha   90.00
_cell.angle_beta   90.00
_cell.angle_gamma   90.00
#
_symmetry.space_group_name_H-M   'P 1'
#
loop_
_entity.id
_entity.type
_entity.pdbx_description
1 polymer ?
#
loop_
_entity_poly.entity_id
_entity_poly.type
_entity_poly.pdbx_seq_one_letter_code
_entity_poly.pdbx_strand_id
1 'polypeptide(L)' 'EHSLVMVRGGRVKDLPGVRYRVIRGVYDAGPVKDRRRGRSKYGAKRPKK' A
#
# COMPACT_ATOMS: atom_id res chain seq x y z
N GLU A 1 2.89 -19.81 -6.42
CA GLU A 1 2.26 -18.84 -5.50
C GLU A 1 1.59 -17.74 -6.31
N HIS A 2 0.34 -17.41 -6.02
CA HIS A 2 -0.41 -16.34 -6.69
C HIS A 2 -1.20 -15.55 -5.65
N SER A 3 -0.87 -14.28 -5.50
CA SER A 3 -1.59 -13.34 -4.63
C SER A 3 -2.26 -12.28 -5.49
N LEU A 4 -3.51 -11.99 -5.20
CA LEU A 4 -4.26 -10.92 -5.85
C LEU A 4 -3.97 -9.61 -5.14
N VAL A 5 -3.57 -8.59 -5.91
CA VAL A 5 -3.26 -7.26 -5.37
C VAL A 5 -3.88 -6.17 -6.23
N MET A 6 -4.30 -5.08 -5.58
CA MET A 6 -4.81 -3.91 -6.27
C MET A 6 -3.67 -2.94 -6.59
N VAL A 7 -3.65 -2.42 -7.82
CA VAL A 7 -2.60 -1.53 -8.31
C VAL A 7 -3.19 -0.18 -8.68
N ARG A 8 -2.47 0.91 -8.37
CA ARG A 8 -2.79 2.27 -8.83
C ARG A 8 -1.65 2.90 -9.61
N GLY A 9 -1.97 3.92 -10.41
CA GLY A 9 -0.98 4.75 -11.09
C GLY A 9 -0.07 5.49 -10.11
N GLY A 10 1.21 5.57 -10.44
CA GLY A 10 2.18 6.34 -9.67
C GLY A 10 3.61 5.91 -9.98
N ARG A 11 4.29 6.71 -10.80
CA ARG A 11 5.70 6.48 -11.11
C ARG A 11 6.57 6.72 -9.89
N VAL A 12 7.46 5.78 -9.60
CA VAL A 12 8.56 5.99 -8.65
C VAL A 12 9.70 6.63 -9.44
N LYS A 13 10.18 7.79 -8.99
CA LYS A 13 11.22 8.54 -9.71
C LYS A 13 12.57 7.82 -9.68
N ASP A 14 12.81 7.03 -8.65
CA ASP A 14 14.09 6.38 -8.37
C ASP A 14 14.39 5.21 -9.31
N LEU A 15 13.37 4.59 -9.90
CA LEU A 15 13.51 3.39 -10.72
C LEU A 15 12.88 3.56 -12.11
N PRO A 16 13.64 3.44 -13.21
CA PRO A 16 13.08 3.38 -14.54
C PRO A 16 12.24 2.10 -14.72
N GLY A 17 11.07 2.23 -15.33
CA GLY A 17 10.15 1.09 -15.57
C GLY A 17 9.09 0.88 -14.49
N VAL A 18 9.26 1.40 -13.27
CA VAL A 18 8.26 1.26 -12.18
C VAL A 18 7.21 2.38 -12.27
N ARG A 19 6.10 2.08 -12.96
CA ARG A 19 5.02 3.05 -13.24
C ARG A 19 3.82 2.99 -12.29
N TYR A 20 3.76 1.96 -11.45
CA TYR A 20 2.61 1.67 -10.62
C TYR A 20 3.00 1.40 -9.16
N ARG A 21 2.01 1.56 -8.27
CA ARG A 21 2.14 1.24 -6.84
C ARG A 21 1.02 0.32 -6.40
N VAL A 22 1.36 -0.63 -5.54
CA VAL A 22 0.39 -1.50 -4.88
C VAL A 22 -0.37 -0.72 -3.81
N ILE A 23 -1.68 -0.89 -3.75
CA ILE A 23 -2.52 -0.37 -2.68
C ILE A 23 -2.43 -1.34 -1.49
N ARG A 24 -2.11 -0.82 -0.32
CA ARG A 24 -1.95 -1.61 0.91
C ARG A 24 -3.25 -1.63 1.70
N GLY A 25 -3.54 -2.75 2.35
CA GLY A 25 -4.76 -3.00 3.11
C GLY A 25 -5.95 -3.47 2.27
N VAL A 26 -5.72 -3.95 1.05
CA VAL A 26 -6.75 -4.47 0.12
C VAL A 26 -6.23 -5.77 -0.51
N TYR A 27 -7.13 -6.76 -0.68
CA TYR A 27 -6.80 -8.13 -1.09
C TYR A 27 -5.67 -8.73 -0.22
N ASP A 28 -4.69 -9.39 -0.83
CA ASP A 28 -3.63 -10.09 -0.11
C ASP A 28 -2.52 -9.15 0.40
N ALA A 29 -2.55 -7.86 0.00
CA ALA A 29 -1.58 -6.87 0.43
C ALA A 29 -1.93 -6.32 1.82
N GLY A 30 -1.31 -6.89 2.86
CA GLY A 30 -1.52 -6.47 4.25
C GLY A 30 -1.14 -5.01 4.58
N PRO A 31 -1.73 -4.43 5.64
CA PRO A 31 -1.46 -3.06 6.06
C PRO A 31 -0.14 -2.92 6.84
N VAL A 32 0.38 -1.70 6.91
CA VAL A 32 1.59 -1.42 7.72
C VAL A 32 1.22 -1.29 9.20
N LYS A 33 1.84 -2.11 10.06
CA LYS A 33 1.66 -2.08 11.52
C LYS A 33 2.14 -0.76 12.12
N ASP A 34 1.46 -0.31 13.17
CA ASP A 34 1.83 0.86 14.01
C ASP A 34 1.99 2.22 13.29
N ARG A 35 1.51 2.33 12.04
CA ARG A 35 1.56 3.58 11.29
C ARG A 35 0.52 4.59 11.81
N ARG A 36 0.97 5.55 12.62
CA ARG A 36 0.11 6.59 13.19
C ARG A 36 -0.23 7.74 12.23
N ARG A 37 0.67 8.08 11.29
CA ARG A 37 0.51 9.18 10.31
C ARG A 37 0.47 8.66 8.86
N GLY A 38 -0.36 9.29 8.01
CA GLY A 38 -0.52 8.89 6.61
C GLY A 38 -1.16 7.51 6.43
N ARG A 39 -1.95 7.07 7.42
CA ARG A 39 -2.50 5.71 7.54
C ARG A 39 -3.35 5.27 6.33
N SER A 40 -4.06 6.22 5.72
CA SER A 40 -4.89 5.99 4.52
C SER A 40 -4.10 5.50 3.31
N LYS A 41 -2.82 5.88 3.19
CA LYS A 41 -1.97 5.44 2.07
C LYS A 41 -1.42 4.03 2.26
N TYR A 42 -1.36 3.55 3.50
CA TYR A 42 -0.67 2.31 3.88
C TYR A 42 -1.61 1.26 4.50
N GLY A 43 -2.92 1.46 4.40
CA GLY A 43 -3.94 0.52 4.89
C GLY A 43 -4.05 0.43 6.42
N ALA A 44 -3.37 1.30 7.17
CA ALA A 44 -3.39 1.22 8.63
C ALA A 44 -4.72 1.75 9.18
N LYS A 45 -5.39 0.95 10.03
CA LYS A 45 -6.63 1.37 10.70
C LYS A 45 -6.33 2.43 11.77
N ARG A 46 -7.33 3.26 12.08
CA ARG A 46 -7.22 4.19 13.20
C ARG A 46 -7.13 3.34 14.49
N PRO A 47 -6.11 3.54 15.34
CA PRO A 47 -6.05 2.85 16.60
C PRO A 47 -7.28 3.24 17.42
N LYS A 48 -8.00 2.23 17.92
CA LYS A 48 -9.04 2.42 18.92
C LYS A 48 -8.27 2.68 20.23
N LYS A 49 -8.25 3.94 20.65
CA LYS A 49 -7.95 4.27 22.05
C LYS A 49 -9.15 3.87 22.88
#